data_AF-A0A4R1M6R5-F1
#
_entry.id   AF-A0A4R1M6R5-F1
#
_cell.length_a   1.000
_cell.length_b   1.000
_cell.length_c   1.000
_cell.angle_alpha   90.00
_cell.angle_beta   90.00
_cell.angle_gamma   90.00
#
_symmetry.space_group_name_H-M   'P 1'
#
loop_
_entity.id
_entity.type
_entity.pdbx_description
1 polymer ?
#
loop_
_entity_poly.entity_id
_entity_poly.type
_entity_poly.pdbx_seq_one_letter_code
_entity_poly.pdbx_strand_id
1 'polypeptide(L)'
;MDQTDELQTEVENQTAAPAAVLFDDADELEAGGEGEGNQEPAGEVETPEGEEGQQPRESRTFQEIRKNLNGALKDKRRMERELEDLRAKLPKPEPTLGAKPTLDQYDYDETRFSEAYDKWMEQKAAMDAADRQKLDDQRKQQDEIENFKKSYKARSEALGVADFQESEAEVGAMLNQTQSGLLMRGADDPAALVYALSKSPARLIDLSRITDPVKFTVAVAKLEMNLTTRKTPRPAPEPRISSERSATGHSASGSQLEKLRDEAARTGDYSRVVAYKKQMGAK
;
A
#
# COMPACT_ATOMS: atom_id res chain seq x y z
N MET A 1 48.52 -18.43 -9.79
CA MET A 1 47.12 -18.26 -9.38
C MET A 1 46.98 -16.80 -9.04
N ASP A 2 46.17 -16.07 -9.79
CA ASP A 2 45.30 -14.99 -9.31
C ASP A 2 44.33 -14.70 -10.46
N GLN A 3 43.04 -14.59 -10.16
CA GLN A 3 41.99 -14.33 -11.13
C GLN A 3 41.32 -13.02 -10.73
N THR A 4 41.62 -11.95 -11.46
CA THR A 4 40.86 -10.70 -11.40
C THR A 4 39.73 -10.79 -12.43
N ASP A 5 38.50 -10.67 -11.93
CA ASP A 5 37.26 -10.86 -12.68
C ASP A 5 36.79 -9.51 -13.25
N GLU A 6 36.95 -9.31 -14.56
CA GLU A 6 36.43 -8.11 -15.26
C GLU A 6 35.12 -8.44 -15.97
N LEU A 7 34.02 -8.32 -15.22
CA LEU A 7 32.67 -8.51 -15.73
C LEU A 7 32.23 -7.36 -16.67
N GLN A 8 31.53 -7.75 -17.73
CA GLN A 8 31.06 -6.87 -18.80
C GLN A 8 29.92 -5.96 -18.33
N THR A 9 29.84 -4.75 -18.91
CA THR A 9 28.64 -3.91 -18.90
C THR A 9 28.38 -3.29 -20.27
N GLU A 10 27.93 -4.13 -21.20
CA GLU A 10 27.21 -3.64 -22.39
C GLU A 10 25.82 -3.16 -21.95
N VAL A 11 25.48 -1.91 -22.22
CA VAL A 11 24.11 -1.39 -22.11
C VAL A 11 23.65 -1.05 -23.53
N GLU A 12 22.91 -1.97 -24.12
CA GLU A 12 22.51 -1.89 -25.53
C GLU A 12 21.41 -0.84 -25.76
N ASN A 13 21.53 -0.13 -26.87
CA ASN A 13 20.61 0.91 -27.31
C ASN A 13 19.23 0.34 -27.69
N GLN A 14 18.14 0.83 -27.10
CA GLN A 14 16.77 0.49 -27.51
C GLN A 14 15.97 1.71 -28.00
N THR A 15 15.26 1.49 -29.10
CA THR A 15 14.67 2.51 -29.97
C THR A 15 13.25 2.93 -29.57
N ALA A 16 12.86 4.12 -30.02
CA ALA A 16 11.54 4.68 -29.79
C ALA A 16 10.43 4.02 -30.65
N ALA A 17 9.20 4.04 -30.13
CA ALA A 17 7.96 3.85 -30.88
C ALA A 17 6.92 4.91 -30.46
N PRO A 18 6.07 5.41 -31.37
CA PRO A 18 5.22 6.57 -31.10
C PRO A 18 3.92 6.23 -30.36
N ALA A 19 3.44 7.17 -29.55
CA ALA A 19 2.11 7.10 -28.94
C ALA A 19 1.01 7.50 -29.94
N ALA A 20 -0.04 6.68 -30.06
CA ALA A 20 -1.25 7.04 -30.78
C ALA A 20 -2.22 7.77 -29.84
N VAL A 21 -2.78 8.90 -30.30
CA VAL A 21 -3.89 9.60 -29.64
C VAL A 21 -5.13 9.41 -30.52
N LEU A 22 -6.26 9.09 -29.90
CA LEU A 22 -7.54 8.85 -30.58
C LEU A 22 -8.68 9.56 -29.83
N PHE A 23 -9.81 9.75 -30.52
CA PHE A 23 -10.99 10.51 -30.11
C PHE A 23 -10.81 12.04 -30.13
N ASP A 24 -10.80 12.53 -31.37
CA ASP A 24 -11.61 13.69 -31.75
C ASP A 24 -13.11 13.33 -31.59
N ASP A 25 -13.90 14.23 -31.01
CA ASP A 25 -15.38 14.27 -31.12
C ASP A 25 -15.85 15.67 -30.66
N ALA A 26 -16.86 16.25 -31.32
CA ALA A 26 -17.19 17.67 -31.18
C ALA A 26 -18.69 18.00 -31.29
N ASP A 27 -19.17 18.85 -30.38
CA ASP A 27 -20.29 19.81 -30.48
C ASP A 27 -20.18 20.71 -29.21
N GLU A 28 -20.32 22.05 -29.18
CA GLU A 28 -21.41 22.94 -29.64
C GLU A 28 -22.72 22.73 -28.86
N LEU A 29 -23.47 23.71 -28.29
CA LEU A 29 -23.34 25.16 -27.95
C LEU A 29 -24.35 25.41 -26.76
N GLU A 30 -24.56 26.56 -26.09
CA GLU A 30 -24.15 27.99 -26.18
C GLU A 30 -24.38 28.67 -24.79
N ALA A 31 -23.89 29.91 -24.63
CA ALA A 31 -24.49 31.05 -23.90
C ALA A 31 -24.54 31.15 -22.35
N GLY A 32 -24.20 32.36 -21.87
CA GLY A 32 -24.68 32.97 -20.61
C GLY A 32 -23.79 32.80 -19.37
N GLY A 33 -23.45 33.84 -18.59
CA GLY A 33 -23.69 35.28 -18.79
C GLY A 33 -23.75 36.05 -17.46
N GLU A 34 -22.84 37.03 -17.27
CA GLU A 34 -22.87 38.11 -16.26
C GLU A 34 -22.81 37.71 -14.75
N GLY A 35 -22.26 38.52 -13.83
CA GLY A 35 -21.72 39.88 -13.96
C GLY A 35 -20.86 40.35 -12.76
N GLU A 36 -20.71 41.67 -12.65
CA GLU A 36 -19.83 42.49 -11.78
C GLU A 36 -19.94 42.26 -10.25
N GLY A 37 -19.01 42.76 -9.41
CA GLY A 37 -17.78 43.55 -9.64
C GLY A 37 -17.39 44.38 -8.39
N ASN A 38 -16.48 45.35 -8.53
CA ASN A 38 -16.33 46.47 -7.57
C ASN A 38 -15.72 47.71 -8.25
N GLN A 39 -16.00 48.91 -7.74
CA GLN A 39 -15.73 50.20 -8.37
C GLN A 39 -14.69 51.05 -7.62
N GLU A 40 -14.11 52.05 -8.31
CA GLU A 40 -13.80 53.44 -7.87
C GLU A 40 -12.60 54.04 -8.67
N PRO A 41 -12.52 55.37 -8.88
CA PRO A 41 -13.61 56.24 -9.34
C PRO A 41 -13.18 57.22 -10.47
N ALA A 42 -14.17 57.98 -10.94
CA ALA A 42 -14.15 59.04 -11.97
C ALA A 42 -12.83 59.80 -12.22
N GLY A 43 -12.44 59.85 -13.51
CA GLY A 43 -11.56 60.88 -14.08
C GLY A 43 -12.22 61.44 -15.35
N GLU A 44 -12.76 62.66 -15.26
CA GLU A 44 -13.68 63.22 -16.26
C GLU A 44 -12.94 63.91 -17.42
N VAL A 45 -13.18 63.46 -18.65
CA VAL A 45 -12.74 64.13 -19.90
C VAL A 45 -13.85 63.98 -20.94
N GLU A 46 -14.54 65.08 -21.24
CA GLU A 46 -15.55 65.13 -22.30
C GLU A 46 -14.91 65.11 -23.71
N THR A 47 -15.41 64.20 -24.54
CA THR A 47 -15.69 64.30 -26.00
C THR A 47 -14.73 65.07 -26.95
N PRO A 48 -14.44 64.51 -28.14
CA PRO A 48 -15.46 64.54 -29.18
C PRO A 48 -15.90 63.17 -29.73
N GLU A 49 -17.16 63.15 -30.13
CA GLU A 49 -17.85 62.07 -30.83
C GLU A 49 -17.57 62.16 -32.33
N GLY A 50 -17.36 61.00 -32.98
CA GLY A 50 -17.35 60.89 -34.45
C GLY A 50 -16.01 60.58 -35.12
N GLU A 51 -15.68 59.28 -35.23
CA GLU A 51 -15.52 58.62 -36.55
C GLU A 51 -15.49 57.10 -36.37
N GLU A 52 -16.13 56.36 -37.28
CA GLU A 52 -16.07 54.89 -37.30
C GLU A 52 -14.70 54.43 -37.80
N GLY A 53 -13.72 54.39 -36.88
CA GLY A 53 -12.37 53.88 -37.11
C GLY A 53 -12.37 52.38 -37.46
N GLN A 54 -12.68 52.07 -38.71
CA GLN A 54 -12.69 50.73 -39.29
C GLN A 54 -11.44 49.98 -38.87
N GLN A 55 -11.58 48.87 -38.12
CA GLN A 55 -10.42 48.03 -37.83
C GLN A 55 -9.79 47.60 -39.16
N PRO A 56 -8.53 47.96 -39.44
CA PRO A 56 -7.94 47.73 -40.74
C PRO A 56 -7.93 46.23 -40.99
N ARG A 57 -8.48 45.81 -42.13
CA ARG A 57 -8.54 44.39 -42.53
C ARG A 57 -7.11 43.87 -42.73
N GLU A 58 -6.54 43.38 -41.63
CA GLU A 58 -5.19 42.83 -41.55
C GLU A 58 -4.98 41.81 -42.67
N SER A 59 -3.88 41.98 -43.43
CA SER A 59 -3.57 41.02 -44.48
C SER A 59 -3.32 39.64 -43.87
N ARG A 60 -3.70 38.58 -44.59
CA ARG A 60 -3.59 37.18 -44.12
C ARG A 60 -2.21 36.84 -43.54
N THR A 61 -1.16 37.46 -44.06
CA THR A 61 0.21 37.40 -43.55
C THR A 61 0.34 37.86 -42.08
N PHE A 62 -0.27 38.97 -41.67
CA PHE A 62 -0.25 39.42 -40.28
C PHE A 62 -1.08 38.52 -39.36
N GLN A 63 -2.20 37.99 -39.85
CA GLN A 63 -3.00 36.99 -39.11
C GLN A 63 -2.22 35.70 -38.85
N GLU A 64 -1.50 35.21 -39.86
CA GLU A 64 -0.64 34.04 -39.77
C GLU A 64 0.55 34.27 -38.82
N ILE A 65 1.21 35.43 -38.90
CA ILE A 65 2.24 35.85 -37.94
C ILE A 65 1.69 35.90 -36.51
N ARG A 66 0.50 36.49 -36.29
CA ARG A 66 -0.17 36.54 -34.98
C ARG A 66 -0.52 35.15 -34.46
N LYS A 67 -1.03 34.25 -35.32
CA LYS A 67 -1.33 32.84 -34.98
C LYS A 67 -0.07 32.10 -34.56
N ASN A 68 1.03 32.26 -35.30
CA ASN A 68 2.31 31.60 -35.02
C ASN A 68 2.96 32.15 -33.75
N LEU A 69 2.89 33.47 -33.51
CA LEU A 69 3.35 34.10 -32.26
C LEU A 69 2.55 33.58 -31.05
N ASN A 70 1.22 33.50 -31.17
CA ASN A 70 0.35 32.97 -30.11
C ASN A 70 0.55 31.47 -29.86
N GLY A 71 0.92 30.70 -30.89
CA GLY A 71 1.40 29.32 -30.74
C GLY A 71 2.69 29.27 -29.93
N ALA A 72 3.74 29.94 -30.40
CA ALA A 72 5.05 29.99 -29.75
C ALA A 72 4.99 30.49 -28.29
N LEU A 73 4.08 31.42 -27.95
CA LEU A 73 3.84 31.86 -26.57
C LEU A 73 3.16 30.79 -25.70
N LYS A 74 2.23 30.00 -26.25
CA LYS A 74 1.65 28.83 -25.56
C LYS A 74 2.70 27.75 -25.34
N ASP A 75 3.50 27.45 -26.37
CA ASP A 75 4.55 26.43 -26.32
C ASP A 75 5.67 26.82 -25.36
N LYS A 76 6.08 28.09 -25.36
CA LYS A 76 6.98 28.64 -24.34
C LYS A 76 6.43 28.43 -22.93
N ARG A 77 5.17 28.81 -22.66
CA ARG A 77 4.54 28.65 -21.34
C ARG A 77 4.36 27.17 -20.94
N ARG A 78 4.20 26.27 -21.91
CA ARG A 78 4.18 24.81 -21.72
C ARG A 78 5.57 24.30 -21.30
N MET A 79 6.61 24.68 -22.04
CA MET A 79 8.00 24.33 -21.74
C MET A 79 8.49 24.93 -20.41
N GLU A 80 8.11 26.17 -20.08
CA GLU A 80 8.46 26.79 -18.79
C GLU A 80 7.86 26.03 -17.61
N ARG A 81 6.61 25.55 -17.74
CA ARG A 81 5.99 24.67 -16.74
C ARG A 81 6.67 23.30 -16.66
N GLU A 82 6.99 22.68 -17.79
CA GLU A 82 7.71 21.38 -17.79
C GLU A 82 9.12 21.52 -17.17
N LEU A 83 9.81 22.64 -17.41
CA LEU A 83 11.09 22.96 -16.77
C LEU A 83 10.96 23.25 -15.27
N GLU A 84 9.87 23.90 -14.83
CA GLU A 84 9.59 24.14 -13.41
C GLU A 84 9.23 22.84 -12.68
N ASP A 85 8.38 22.01 -13.28
CA ASP A 85 8.05 20.66 -12.85
C ASP A 85 9.30 19.77 -12.72
N LEU A 86 10.19 19.81 -13.71
CA LEU A 86 11.45 19.07 -13.69
C LEU A 86 12.38 19.63 -12.60
N ARG A 87 12.52 20.95 -12.46
CA ARG A 87 13.31 21.59 -11.39
C ARG A 87 12.76 21.31 -9.98
N ALA A 88 11.45 21.10 -9.84
CA ALA A 88 10.82 20.70 -8.59
C ALA A 88 11.02 19.20 -8.28
N LYS A 89 11.18 18.35 -9.32
CA LYS A 89 11.46 16.91 -9.22
C LYS A 89 12.95 16.59 -9.08
N LEU A 90 13.84 17.48 -9.53
CA LEU A 90 15.28 17.37 -9.26
C LEU A 90 15.53 17.50 -7.75
N PRO A 91 16.37 16.62 -7.15
CA PRO A 91 16.80 16.82 -5.78
C PRO A 91 17.57 18.14 -5.70
N LYS A 92 17.09 19.06 -4.85
CA LYS A 92 17.83 20.28 -4.54
C LYS A 92 19.20 19.87 -3.99
N PRO A 93 20.31 20.48 -4.44
CA PRO A 93 21.63 20.14 -3.93
C PRO A 93 21.64 20.37 -2.41
N GLU A 94 22.12 19.38 -1.67
CA GLU A 94 22.16 19.45 -0.21
C GLU A 94 23.01 20.66 0.21
N PRO A 95 22.52 21.54 1.10
CA PRO A 95 23.27 22.71 1.53
C PRO A 95 24.61 22.32 2.16
N THR A 96 25.69 22.50 1.42
CA THR A 96 27.05 22.26 1.92
C THR A 96 27.36 23.30 2.98
N LEU A 97 27.44 22.86 4.24
CA LEU A 97 27.76 23.73 5.35
C LEU A 97 29.15 24.35 5.12
N GLY A 98 29.19 25.66 4.88
CA GLY A 98 30.43 26.39 4.68
C GLY A 98 31.35 26.31 5.89
N ALA A 99 32.63 26.63 5.69
CA ALA A 99 33.57 26.77 6.81
C ALA A 99 33.00 27.74 7.86
N LYS A 100 33.17 27.41 9.14
CA LYS A 100 32.69 28.25 10.25
C LYS A 100 33.24 29.67 10.09
N PRO A 101 32.39 30.73 10.12
CA PRO A 101 32.84 32.12 10.11
C PRO A 101 33.93 32.38 11.17
N THR A 102 34.94 33.18 10.82
CA THR A 102 35.98 33.66 11.73
C THR A 102 36.03 35.18 11.75
N LEU A 103 36.38 35.77 12.89
CA LEU A 103 36.36 37.23 13.11
C LEU A 103 37.30 38.00 12.13
N ASP A 104 38.38 37.34 11.71
CA ASP A 104 39.35 37.80 10.71
C ASP A 104 38.72 38.01 9.30
N GLN A 105 37.63 37.32 8.98
CA GLN A 105 36.90 37.45 7.70
C GLN A 105 35.97 38.68 7.64
N TYR A 106 35.80 39.39 8.76
CA TYR A 106 34.85 40.50 8.90
C TYR A 106 35.52 41.79 9.40
N ASP A 107 36.81 41.98 9.09
CA ASP A 107 37.60 43.15 9.50
C ASP A 107 37.62 43.39 11.03
N TYR A 108 37.43 42.32 11.82
CA TYR A 108 37.22 42.36 13.28
C TYR A 108 35.95 43.10 13.74
N ASP A 109 34.96 43.32 12.86
CA ASP A 109 33.62 43.80 13.22
C ASP A 109 32.83 42.70 13.94
N GLU A 110 32.75 42.82 15.27
CA GLU A 110 32.02 41.89 16.15
C GLU A 110 30.54 41.73 15.75
N THR A 111 29.90 42.79 15.23
CA THR A 111 28.46 42.78 14.92
C THR A 111 28.16 42.03 13.62
N ARG A 112 28.98 42.22 12.59
CA ARG A 112 28.91 41.44 11.35
C ARG A 112 29.29 39.99 11.58
N PHE A 113 30.28 39.75 12.44
CA PHE A 113 30.68 38.40 12.84
C PHE A 113 29.55 37.67 13.57
N SER A 114 28.86 38.29 14.54
CA SER A 114 27.74 37.65 15.24
C SER A 114 26.59 37.32 14.28
N GLU A 115 26.19 38.27 13.43
CA GLU A 115 25.14 38.03 12.42
C GLU A 115 25.48 36.88 11.47
N ALA A 116 26.74 36.79 11.02
CA ALA A 116 27.20 35.71 10.16
C ALA A 116 27.26 34.36 10.88
N TYR A 117 27.67 34.36 12.16
CA TYR A 117 27.76 33.17 12.98
C TYR A 117 26.38 32.60 13.34
N ASP A 118 25.40 33.46 13.66
CA ASP A 118 24.03 33.04 13.94
C ASP A 118 23.39 32.41 12.69
N LYS A 119 23.54 33.05 11.51
CA LYS A 119 23.07 32.49 10.23
C LYS A 119 23.74 31.14 9.91
N TRP A 120 25.03 30.97 10.24
CA TRP A 120 25.73 29.68 10.10
C TRP A 120 25.23 28.62 11.10
N MET A 121 24.91 29.01 12.34
CA MET A 121 24.32 28.13 13.35
C MET A 121 22.90 27.69 12.98
N GLU A 122 22.08 28.59 12.43
CA GLU A 122 20.75 28.26 11.89
C GLU A 122 20.84 27.28 10.72
N GLN A 123 21.73 27.54 9.75
CA GLN A 123 21.99 26.63 8.63
C GLN A 123 22.46 25.25 9.11
N LYS A 124 23.39 25.20 10.08
CA LYS A 124 23.82 23.93 10.67
C LYS A 124 22.68 23.22 11.39
N ALA A 125 21.88 23.93 12.19
CA ALA A 125 20.76 23.32 12.91
C ALA A 125 19.69 22.76 11.97
N ALA A 126 19.43 23.44 10.84
CA ALA A 126 18.54 22.94 9.79
C ALA A 126 19.09 21.67 9.11
N MET A 127 20.39 21.60 8.82
CA MET A 127 21.04 20.40 8.27
C MET A 127 21.06 19.24 9.28
N ASP A 128 21.51 19.48 10.51
CA ASP A 128 21.50 18.51 11.62
C ASP A 128 20.08 17.94 11.85
N ALA A 129 19.03 18.75 11.65
CA ALA A 129 17.63 18.32 11.77
C ALA A 129 17.16 17.51 10.56
N ALA A 130 17.50 17.94 9.34
CA ALA A 130 17.17 17.23 8.11
C ALA A 130 17.84 15.85 8.05
N ASP A 131 19.11 15.75 8.45
CA ASP A 131 19.83 14.47 8.48
C ASP A 131 19.32 13.53 9.58
N ARG A 132 18.86 14.06 10.73
CA ARG A 132 18.12 13.27 11.72
C ARG A 132 16.81 12.73 11.15
N GLN A 133 16.05 13.54 10.40
CA GLN A 133 14.83 13.07 9.74
C GLN A 133 15.13 11.96 8.72
N LYS A 134 16.14 12.13 7.85
CA LYS A 134 16.59 11.07 6.93
C LYS A 134 16.94 9.77 7.67
N LEU A 135 17.65 9.85 8.79
CA LEU A 135 18.05 8.68 9.60
C LEU A 135 16.88 8.04 10.33
N ASP A 136 15.96 8.82 10.91
CA ASP A 136 14.75 8.31 11.55
C ASP A 136 13.81 7.66 10.54
N ASP A 137 13.66 8.21 9.33
CA ASP A 137 12.84 7.63 8.26
C ASP A 137 13.47 6.37 7.66
N GLN A 138 14.79 6.34 7.47
CA GLN A 138 15.51 5.11 7.12
C GLN A 138 15.33 4.02 8.20
N ARG A 139 15.38 4.38 9.49
CA ARG A 139 15.14 3.42 10.58
C ARG A 139 13.70 2.90 10.56
N LYS A 140 12.68 3.76 10.39
CA LYS A 140 11.28 3.33 10.24
C LYS A 140 11.11 2.34 9.09
N GLN A 141 11.70 2.62 7.92
CA GLN A 141 11.65 1.72 6.76
C GLN A 141 12.32 0.37 7.04
N GLN A 142 13.44 0.35 7.76
CA GLN A 142 14.10 -0.90 8.19
C GLN A 142 13.24 -1.66 9.21
N ASP A 143 12.69 -0.98 10.21
CA ASP A 143 11.78 -1.54 11.21
C ASP A 143 10.52 -2.14 10.55
N GLU A 144 9.90 -1.44 9.59
CA GLU A 144 8.77 -1.91 8.79
C GLU A 144 9.11 -3.16 7.98
N ILE A 145 10.25 -3.17 7.27
CA ILE A 145 10.71 -4.32 6.48
C ILE A 145 11.02 -5.52 7.38
N GLU A 146 11.63 -5.31 8.54
CA GLU A 146 11.86 -6.37 9.52
C GLU A 146 10.55 -6.91 10.12
N ASN A 147 9.63 -6.03 10.51
CA ASN A 147 8.35 -6.42 11.10
C ASN A 147 7.47 -7.15 10.08
N PHE A 148 7.52 -6.77 8.80
CA PHE A 148 6.91 -7.52 7.70
C PHE A 148 7.51 -8.93 7.57
N LYS A 149 8.85 -9.06 7.52
CA LYS A 149 9.52 -10.38 7.46
C LYS A 149 9.16 -11.27 8.65
N LYS A 150 9.13 -10.70 9.86
CA LYS A 150 8.74 -11.40 11.10
C LYS A 150 7.28 -11.85 11.04
N SER A 151 6.35 -11.00 10.59
CA SER A 151 4.92 -11.34 10.49
C SER A 151 4.64 -12.37 9.39
N TYR A 152 5.31 -12.27 8.23
CA TYR A 152 5.19 -13.26 7.15
C TYR A 152 5.62 -14.66 7.59
N LYS A 153 6.80 -14.76 8.24
CA LYS A 153 7.30 -16.02 8.80
C LYS A 153 6.38 -16.58 9.89
N ALA A 154 5.85 -15.74 10.77
CA ALA A 154 4.90 -16.17 11.79
C ALA A 154 3.57 -16.67 11.18
N ARG A 155 3.11 -16.09 10.07
CA ARG A 155 1.92 -16.53 9.34
C ARG A 155 2.14 -17.87 8.62
N SER A 156 3.28 -18.05 7.95
CA SER A 156 3.59 -19.33 7.29
C SER A 156 3.79 -20.47 8.29
N GLU A 157 4.43 -20.21 9.43
CA GLU A 157 4.50 -21.15 10.56
C GLU A 157 3.10 -21.46 11.14
N ALA A 158 2.22 -20.47 11.25
CA ALA A 158 0.85 -20.64 11.77
C ALA A 158 -0.08 -21.43 10.83
N LEU A 159 0.23 -21.55 9.53
CA LEU A 159 -0.48 -22.47 8.63
C LEU A 159 -0.22 -23.95 8.97
N GLY A 160 0.94 -24.27 9.54
CA GLY A 160 1.32 -25.64 9.92
C GLY A 160 1.51 -26.58 8.72
N VAL A 161 1.89 -26.03 7.56
CA VAL A 161 2.01 -26.73 6.26
C VAL A 161 3.49 -27.06 5.98
N ALA A 162 3.78 -28.30 5.60
CA ALA A 162 5.16 -28.76 5.34
C ALA A 162 5.69 -28.34 3.97
N ASP A 163 4.82 -28.33 2.95
CA ASP A 163 5.09 -27.97 1.55
C ASP A 163 4.94 -26.46 1.26
N PHE A 164 5.05 -25.62 2.31
CA PHE A 164 4.96 -24.16 2.17
C PHE A 164 6.12 -23.59 1.34
N GLN A 165 7.35 -24.02 1.61
CA GLN A 165 8.54 -23.50 0.91
C GLN A 165 8.57 -23.90 -0.58
N GLU A 166 8.02 -25.07 -0.91
CA GLU A 166 7.82 -25.51 -2.30
C GLU A 166 6.72 -24.67 -2.98
N SER A 167 5.60 -24.43 -2.29
CA SER A 167 4.52 -23.55 -2.75
C SER A 167 4.98 -22.10 -3.01
N GLU A 168 5.87 -21.58 -2.15
CA GLU A 168 6.49 -20.25 -2.31
C GLU A 168 7.39 -20.20 -3.55
N ALA A 169 8.16 -21.26 -3.81
CA ALA A 169 9.00 -21.38 -5.01
C ALA A 169 8.17 -21.49 -6.31
N GLU A 170 7.08 -22.28 -6.30
CA GLU A 170 6.16 -22.39 -7.45
C GLU A 170 5.53 -21.05 -7.83
N VAL A 171 5.02 -20.30 -6.83
CA VAL A 171 4.42 -18.97 -7.04
C VAL A 171 5.49 -17.96 -7.46
N GLY A 172 6.67 -17.98 -6.84
CA GLY A 172 7.81 -17.11 -7.17
C GLY A 172 8.41 -17.36 -8.56
N ALA A 173 8.27 -18.57 -9.12
CA ALA A 173 8.69 -18.89 -10.48
C ALA A 173 7.67 -18.42 -11.55
N MET A 174 6.40 -18.24 -11.18
CA MET A 174 5.32 -17.83 -12.08
C MET A 174 5.03 -16.32 -12.09
N LEU A 175 5.35 -15.61 -11.00
CA LEU A 175 5.13 -14.16 -10.86
C LEU A 175 6.42 -13.37 -11.04
N ASN A 176 6.37 -12.26 -11.77
CA ASN A 176 7.52 -11.37 -11.89
C ASN A 176 7.81 -10.63 -10.58
N GLN A 177 9.02 -10.07 -10.41
CA GLN A 177 9.45 -9.44 -9.16
C GLN A 177 8.53 -8.32 -8.68
N THR A 178 7.93 -7.55 -9.60
CA THR A 178 6.94 -6.51 -9.27
C THR A 178 5.63 -7.11 -8.78
N GLN A 179 5.09 -8.12 -9.49
CA GLN A 179 3.89 -8.87 -9.06
C GLN A 179 4.09 -9.51 -7.67
N SER A 180 5.22 -10.18 -7.45
CA SER A 180 5.57 -10.82 -6.18
C SER A 180 5.70 -9.81 -5.04
N GLY A 181 6.46 -8.71 -5.23
CA GLY A 181 6.58 -7.65 -4.23
C GLY A 181 5.26 -6.93 -3.92
N LEU A 182 4.35 -6.88 -4.89
CA LEU A 182 3.04 -6.25 -4.78
C LEU A 182 1.98 -7.18 -4.16
N LEU A 183 2.08 -8.49 -4.39
CA LEU A 183 1.31 -9.51 -3.67
C LEU A 183 1.68 -9.53 -2.19
N MET A 184 2.98 -9.48 -1.89
CA MET A 184 3.50 -9.45 -0.51
C MET A 184 3.04 -8.19 0.26
N ARG A 185 2.93 -7.04 -0.39
CA ARG A 185 2.51 -5.77 0.24
C ARG A 185 1.01 -5.47 0.17
N GLY A 186 0.29 -6.09 -0.75
CA GLY A 186 -1.10 -5.75 -1.10
C GLY A 186 -2.16 -6.78 -0.68
N ALA A 187 -1.77 -7.85 0.01
CA ALA A 187 -2.66 -8.84 0.61
C ALA A 187 -2.64 -8.72 2.14
N ASP A 188 -3.77 -8.98 2.79
CA ASP A 188 -3.88 -8.96 4.25
C ASP A 188 -3.16 -10.16 4.88
N ASP A 189 -3.28 -11.36 4.30
CA ASP A 189 -2.50 -12.57 4.64
C ASP A 189 -1.82 -13.18 3.38
N PRO A 190 -0.64 -12.63 2.98
CA PRO A 190 0.11 -13.12 1.84
C PRO A 190 0.61 -14.56 2.00
N ALA A 191 0.75 -15.10 3.22
CA ALA A 191 1.19 -16.48 3.41
C ALA A 191 0.05 -17.46 3.05
N ALA A 192 -1.16 -17.22 3.56
CA ALA A 192 -2.33 -18.00 3.19
C ALA A 192 -2.64 -17.89 1.69
N LEU A 193 -2.45 -16.70 1.11
CA LEU A 193 -2.63 -16.43 -0.32
C LEU A 193 -1.63 -17.20 -1.20
N VAL A 194 -0.33 -17.16 -0.90
CA VAL A 194 0.71 -17.90 -1.65
C VAL A 194 0.39 -19.40 -1.67
N TYR A 195 0.05 -19.98 -0.52
CA TYR A 195 -0.31 -21.39 -0.43
C TYR A 195 -1.63 -21.72 -1.16
N ALA A 196 -2.60 -20.81 -1.16
CA ALA A 196 -3.82 -20.99 -1.96
C ALA A 196 -3.57 -20.92 -3.48
N LEU A 197 -2.59 -20.13 -3.92
CA LEU A 197 -2.24 -19.98 -5.33
C LEU A 197 -1.46 -21.18 -5.87
N SER A 198 -0.53 -21.77 -5.10
CA SER A 198 0.14 -23.03 -5.50
C SER A 198 -0.87 -24.16 -5.73
N LYS A 199 -1.86 -24.30 -4.83
CA LYS A 199 -2.96 -25.28 -4.98
C LYS A 199 -4.02 -24.88 -6.02
N SER A 200 -3.89 -23.74 -6.71
CA SER A 200 -4.81 -23.32 -7.77
C SER A 200 -4.08 -22.76 -9.01
N PRO A 201 -3.29 -23.57 -9.74
CA PRO A 201 -2.39 -23.11 -10.80
C PRO A 201 -3.08 -22.34 -11.94
N ALA A 202 -4.36 -22.64 -12.24
CA ALA A 202 -5.14 -21.85 -13.19
C ALA A 202 -5.28 -20.37 -12.76
N ARG A 203 -5.52 -20.10 -11.48
CA ARG A 203 -5.61 -18.74 -10.92
C ARG A 203 -4.25 -18.05 -10.90
N LEU A 204 -3.18 -18.80 -10.62
CA LEU A 204 -1.81 -18.30 -10.67
C LEU A 204 -1.41 -17.85 -12.10
N ILE A 205 -1.79 -18.63 -13.12
CA ILE A 205 -1.60 -18.29 -14.54
C ILE A 205 -2.45 -17.07 -14.95
N ASP A 206 -3.70 -16.98 -14.48
CA ASP A 206 -4.55 -15.82 -14.77
C ASP A 206 -4.08 -14.53 -14.06
N LEU A 207 -3.44 -14.64 -12.89
CA LEU A 207 -2.77 -13.51 -12.23
C LEU A 207 -1.46 -13.12 -12.90
N SER A 208 -0.60 -14.06 -13.31
CA SER A 208 0.70 -13.74 -13.93
C SER A 208 0.55 -13.01 -15.27
N ARG A 209 -0.55 -13.28 -15.99
CA ARG A 209 -0.97 -12.55 -17.20
C ARG A 209 -1.31 -11.06 -16.95
N ILE A 210 -1.57 -10.64 -15.72
CA ILE A 210 -1.92 -9.24 -15.41
C ILE A 210 -0.63 -8.42 -15.27
N THR A 211 -0.24 -7.76 -16.36
CA THR A 211 0.94 -6.89 -16.43
C THR A 211 0.77 -5.55 -15.72
N ASP A 212 -0.47 -5.06 -15.61
CA ASP A 212 -0.83 -3.81 -14.94
C ASP A 212 -0.81 -3.98 -13.41
N PRO A 213 0.07 -3.27 -12.68
CA PRO A 213 0.20 -3.42 -11.22
C PRO A 213 -1.09 -3.11 -10.43
N VAL A 214 -1.87 -2.12 -10.88
CA VAL A 214 -3.10 -1.70 -10.18
C VAL A 214 -4.24 -2.68 -10.45
N LYS A 215 -4.33 -3.23 -11.67
CA LYS A 215 -5.26 -4.33 -11.93
C LYS A 215 -4.85 -5.60 -11.18
N PHE A 216 -3.55 -5.84 -10.99
CA PHE A 216 -3.03 -6.97 -10.23
C PHE A 216 -3.39 -6.91 -8.73
N THR A 217 -3.20 -5.77 -8.04
CA THR A 217 -3.64 -5.64 -6.63
C THR A 217 -5.15 -5.85 -6.48
N VAL A 218 -5.96 -5.27 -7.37
CA VAL A 218 -7.42 -5.43 -7.36
C VAL A 218 -7.84 -6.88 -7.63
N ALA A 219 -7.08 -7.64 -8.44
CA ALA A 219 -7.31 -9.07 -8.66
C ALA A 219 -6.91 -9.91 -7.44
N VAL A 220 -5.76 -9.60 -6.81
CA VAL A 220 -5.28 -10.23 -5.56
C VAL A 220 -6.29 -10.04 -4.43
N ALA A 221 -6.70 -8.80 -4.14
CA ALA A 221 -7.67 -8.50 -3.09
C ALA A 221 -9.04 -9.20 -3.32
N LYS A 222 -9.50 -9.27 -4.58
CA LYS A 222 -10.70 -10.05 -4.93
C LYS A 222 -10.53 -11.55 -4.70
N LEU A 223 -9.35 -12.11 -4.94
CA LEU A 223 -9.07 -13.53 -4.70
C LEU A 223 -9.01 -13.83 -3.20
N GLU A 224 -8.41 -12.92 -2.42
CA GLU A 224 -8.37 -12.97 -0.95
C GLU A 224 -9.77 -12.86 -0.31
N MET A 225 -10.63 -11.94 -0.76
CA MET A 225 -12.03 -11.88 -0.33
C MET A 225 -12.82 -13.18 -0.60
N ASN A 226 -12.40 -13.98 -1.59
CA ASN A 226 -12.99 -15.29 -1.89
C ASN A 226 -12.30 -16.45 -1.15
N LEU A 227 -11.20 -16.22 -0.43
CA LEU A 227 -10.47 -17.22 0.36
C LEU A 227 -11.05 -17.39 1.77
N THR A 228 -12.37 -17.68 1.85
CA THR A 228 -12.97 -18.04 3.14
C THR A 228 -12.40 -19.37 3.62
N THR A 229 -11.68 -19.34 4.75
CA THR A 229 -10.97 -20.50 5.32
C THR A 229 -11.92 -21.47 6.00
N ARG A 230 -12.70 -22.20 5.19
CA ARG A 230 -13.43 -23.40 5.63
C ARG A 230 -12.43 -24.44 6.11
N LYS A 231 -12.12 -24.41 7.41
CA LYS A 231 -11.40 -25.47 8.11
C LYS A 231 -12.21 -26.76 7.94
N THR A 232 -11.75 -27.64 7.06
CA THR A 232 -12.33 -28.97 6.88
C THR A 232 -12.39 -29.63 8.25
N PRO A 233 -13.57 -30.03 8.75
CA PRO A 233 -13.65 -30.66 10.07
C PRO A 233 -12.76 -31.89 10.05
N ARG A 234 -11.93 -32.06 11.09
CA ARG A 234 -11.12 -33.28 11.24
C ARG A 234 -12.09 -34.46 11.14
N PRO A 235 -11.79 -35.50 10.35
CA PRO A 235 -12.67 -36.66 10.24
C PRO A 235 -12.97 -37.16 11.65
N ALA A 236 -14.25 -37.41 11.93
CA ALA A 236 -14.70 -37.78 13.27
C ALA A 236 -13.88 -39.00 13.73
N PRO A 237 -13.40 -39.03 14.99
CA PRO A 237 -12.59 -40.14 15.47
C PRO A 237 -13.38 -41.43 15.28
N GLU A 238 -12.74 -42.45 14.70
CA GLU A 238 -13.38 -43.71 14.37
C GLU A 238 -14.16 -44.23 15.58
N PRO A 239 -15.42 -44.68 15.40
CA PRO A 239 -16.21 -45.18 16.51
C PRO A 239 -15.49 -46.40 17.09
N ARG A 240 -14.90 -46.23 18.29
CA ARG A 240 -14.18 -47.30 18.99
C ARG A 240 -15.08 -48.52 19.03
N ILE A 241 -14.62 -49.61 18.43
CA ILE A 241 -15.29 -50.91 18.48
C ILE A 241 -15.24 -51.36 19.95
N SER A 242 -16.29 -51.04 20.70
CA SER A 242 -16.46 -51.50 22.07
C SER A 242 -16.62 -53.01 22.03
N SER A 243 -15.60 -53.73 22.49
CA SER A 243 -15.70 -55.16 22.70
C SER A 243 -16.67 -55.40 23.86
N GLU A 244 -17.90 -55.76 23.51
CA GLU A 244 -19.03 -56.02 24.42
C GLU A 244 -18.81 -57.31 25.24
N ARG A 245 -17.73 -57.31 26.03
CA ARG A 245 -17.25 -58.44 26.85
C ARG A 245 -16.29 -58.03 27.98
N SER A 246 -16.29 -56.78 28.45
CA SER A 246 -15.59 -56.44 29.72
C SER A 246 -16.14 -55.19 30.43
N ALA A 247 -17.42 -55.21 30.80
CA ALA A 247 -18.02 -54.18 31.67
C ALA A 247 -19.18 -54.71 32.56
N THR A 248 -19.20 -56.03 32.83
CA THR A 248 -20.29 -56.69 33.59
C THR A 248 -20.24 -56.36 35.09
N GLY A 249 -20.62 -55.13 35.44
CA GLY A 249 -20.80 -54.68 36.82
C GLY A 249 -20.35 -53.25 37.08
N HIS A 250 -21.28 -52.29 36.91
CA HIS A 250 -21.70 -51.31 37.95
C HIS A 250 -22.53 -50.13 37.39
N SER A 251 -22.44 -49.82 36.09
CA SER A 251 -22.96 -48.56 35.51
C SER A 251 -24.45 -48.55 35.10
N ALA A 252 -25.30 -49.32 35.78
CA ALA A 252 -26.76 -49.33 35.54
C ALA A 252 -27.56 -49.20 36.84
N SER A 253 -27.26 -50.04 37.82
CA SER A 253 -27.84 -49.99 39.17
C SER A 253 -27.52 -48.70 39.92
N GLY A 254 -26.37 -48.06 39.63
CA GLY A 254 -25.95 -46.80 40.26
C GLY A 254 -27.00 -45.69 40.16
N SER A 255 -27.40 -45.31 38.94
CA SER A 255 -28.34 -44.18 38.74
C SER A 255 -29.75 -44.43 39.31
N GLN A 256 -30.17 -45.68 39.43
CA GLN A 256 -31.46 -46.03 40.04
C GLN A 256 -31.38 -46.03 41.57
N LEU A 257 -30.25 -46.44 42.14
CA LEU A 257 -29.97 -46.34 43.58
C LEU A 257 -29.82 -44.88 44.03
N GLU A 258 -29.28 -44.02 43.16
CA GLU A 258 -29.16 -42.57 43.34
C GLU A 258 -30.53 -41.90 43.35
N LYS A 259 -31.36 -42.10 42.32
CA LYS A 259 -32.75 -41.60 42.28
C LYS A 259 -33.57 -42.01 43.51
N LEU A 260 -33.44 -43.27 43.95
CA LEU A 260 -34.12 -43.75 45.15
C LEU A 260 -33.62 -43.06 46.44
N ARG A 261 -32.36 -42.62 46.50
CA ARG A 261 -31.83 -41.80 47.61
C ARG A 261 -32.37 -40.38 47.57
N ASP A 262 -32.52 -39.78 46.40
CA ASP A 262 -33.06 -38.42 46.26
C ASP A 262 -34.55 -38.36 46.60
N GLU A 263 -35.32 -39.38 46.21
CA GLU A 263 -36.71 -39.57 46.65
C GLU A 263 -36.81 -39.77 48.18
N ALA A 264 -35.95 -40.62 48.75
CA ALA A 264 -35.90 -40.85 50.19
C ALA A 264 -35.46 -39.60 50.98
N ALA A 265 -34.50 -38.82 50.47
CA ALA A 265 -34.09 -37.55 51.07
C ALA A 265 -35.20 -36.49 51.02
N ARG A 266 -36.04 -36.51 49.97
CA ARG A 266 -37.21 -35.62 49.83
C ARG A 266 -38.41 -36.02 50.68
N THR A 267 -38.53 -37.30 51.06
CA THR A 267 -39.73 -37.85 51.75
C THR A 267 -39.47 -38.42 53.15
N GLY A 268 -38.21 -38.59 53.54
CA GLY A 268 -37.79 -39.19 54.81
C GLY A 268 -37.78 -40.72 54.86
N ASP A 269 -38.43 -41.42 53.91
CA ASP A 269 -38.52 -42.88 53.91
C ASP A 269 -37.42 -43.55 53.05
N TYR A 270 -36.45 -44.18 53.73
CA TYR A 270 -35.37 -44.94 53.12
C TYR A 270 -35.69 -46.43 52.87
N SER A 271 -36.91 -46.90 53.18
CA SER A 271 -37.32 -48.31 53.04
C SER A 271 -37.03 -48.89 51.66
N ARG A 272 -37.32 -48.13 50.60
CA ARG A 272 -37.08 -48.49 49.19
C ARG A 272 -35.59 -48.62 48.86
N VAL A 273 -34.75 -47.72 49.38
CA VAL A 273 -33.28 -47.77 49.20
C VAL A 273 -32.71 -49.02 49.87
N VAL A 274 -33.17 -49.37 51.07
CA VAL A 274 -32.73 -50.56 51.80
C VAL A 274 -33.19 -51.84 51.08
N ALA A 275 -34.44 -51.89 50.61
CA ALA A 275 -34.95 -53.02 49.84
C ALA A 275 -34.15 -53.24 48.53
N TYR A 276 -33.91 -52.17 47.76
CA TYR A 276 -33.13 -52.24 46.51
C TYR A 276 -31.68 -52.66 46.77
N LYS A 277 -31.02 -52.11 47.81
CA LYS A 277 -29.68 -52.56 48.23
C LYS A 277 -29.65 -54.03 48.65
N LYS A 278 -30.68 -54.52 49.35
CA LYS A 278 -30.78 -55.94 49.73
C LYS A 278 -30.98 -56.85 48.52
N GLN A 279 -31.79 -56.43 47.54
CA GLN A 279 -31.97 -57.16 46.28
C GLN A 279 -30.69 -57.22 45.43
N MET A 280 -29.90 -56.13 45.41
CA MET A 280 -28.64 -56.06 44.69
C MET A 280 -27.44 -56.71 45.42
N GLY A 281 -27.57 -56.99 46.72
CA GLY A 281 -26.53 -57.64 47.54
C GLY A 281 -26.81 -59.10 47.91
N ALA A 282 -27.88 -59.69 47.37
CA ALA A 282 -28.27 -61.08 47.57
C ALA A 282 -28.17 -61.89 46.26
N LYS A 283 -27.24 -61.49 45.38
CA LYS A 283 -27.08 -61.97 44.00
C LYS A 283 -25.63 -61.84 43.56
#